data_AF-A0A166IJ91-F1
#
_entry.id   AF-A0A166IJ91-F1
#
_cell.length_a   1.000
_cell.length_b   1.000
_cell.length_c   1.000
_cell.angle_alpha   90.00
_cell.angle_beta   90.00
_cell.angle_gamma   90.00
#
_symmetry.space_group_name_H-M   'P 1'
#
loop_
_entity.id
_entity.type
_entity.pdbx_description
1 polymer ?
#
loop_
_entity_poly.entity_id
_entity_poly.type
_entity_poly.pdbx_seq_one_letter_code
_entity_poly.pdbx_strand_id
1 'polypeptide(L)'
;PSFLYRREPNSLHSQDSFLFWSIICVTSRKPALDPVARVTLECVSYAALANEVKKAVADFGINPPKKLSTIQGFLLLCEWPLPASRICDDRVWHYSSLASGTCYSVIQYGLKMGYHRPHYAHEYSDRLTEQPIPESTDGHERILTWIVTLAGTGTTVSLASSAAFGHTPSWLARIPRKVLDTLRISRLDQCVAQALGNLKLSPSGQLPATNTTSLFSVFLSELNDLKRNVTSRDAATTLQLHICRKRMRTFELQSKRAASSATTRALAATDYYVSFMRIAEAACTIPRDEVARWPFYISLKYSFACICLIRLLSTEDGRSLDMNAALTQNSAVFRVASEINVSEDSLRRRFDHLISFSVKDAHARRLQLSAPIDSRTDETSVVHSRMGL
;
A
#
# COMPACT_ATOMS: atom_id res chain seq x y z
N PRO A 1 6.51 8.50 10.50
CA PRO A 1 5.09 8.05 10.47
C PRO A 1 4.17 9.16 10.96
N SER A 2 3.06 9.41 10.28
CA SER A 2 2.17 10.56 10.57
C SER A 2 1.29 10.39 11.82
N PHE A 3 1.36 9.24 12.49
CA PHE A 3 0.58 8.90 13.68
C PHE A 3 1.39 8.90 14.99
N LEU A 4 2.69 9.21 14.94
CA LEU A 4 3.56 9.31 16.12
C LEU A 4 3.94 10.77 16.37
N TYR A 5 3.75 11.26 17.59
CA TYR A 5 4.35 12.52 18.03
C TYR A 5 5.81 12.32 18.44
N ARG A 6 6.59 13.40 18.37
CA ARG A 6 7.98 13.41 18.86
C ARG A 6 7.96 13.27 20.38
N ARG A 7 8.62 12.22 20.88
CA ARG A 7 8.79 11.94 22.32
C ARG A 7 10.28 11.79 22.64
N GLU A 8 10.66 12.04 23.89
CA GLU A 8 12.03 11.77 24.32
C GLU A 8 12.32 10.26 24.35
N PRO A 9 13.46 9.80 23.81
CA PRO A 9 13.78 8.38 23.71
C PRO A 9 13.79 7.64 25.06
N ASN A 10 14.36 8.25 26.10
CA ASN A 10 14.49 7.63 27.42
C ASN A 10 13.13 7.44 28.10
N SER A 11 12.26 8.45 28.00
CA SER A 11 10.88 8.39 28.50
C SER A 11 10.05 7.35 27.72
N LEU A 12 10.24 7.28 26.40
CA LEU A 12 9.55 6.29 25.58
C LEU A 12 9.97 4.85 25.92
N HIS A 13 11.27 4.61 26.13
CA HIS A 13 11.77 3.29 26.50
C HIS A 13 11.24 2.82 27.86
N SER A 14 11.22 3.72 28.86
CA SER A 14 10.75 3.37 30.21
C SER A 14 9.24 3.14 30.28
N GLN A 15 8.44 3.88 29.51
CA GLN A 15 6.98 3.76 29.50
C GLN A 15 6.47 2.64 28.56
N ASP A 16 7.09 2.54 27.38
CA ASP A 16 6.60 1.76 26.24
C ASP A 16 7.75 1.10 25.45
N SER A 17 8.44 0.17 26.12
CA SER A 17 9.59 -0.57 25.57
C SER A 17 9.32 -1.18 24.17
N PHE A 18 8.13 -1.76 23.94
CA PHE A 18 7.81 -2.34 22.62
C PHE A 18 7.76 -1.30 21.49
N LEU A 19 7.13 -0.15 21.71
CA LEU A 19 7.05 0.92 20.72
C LEU A 19 8.45 1.48 20.43
N PHE A 20 9.25 1.69 21.49
CA PHE A 20 10.63 2.11 21.37
C PHE A 20 11.44 1.15 20.47
N TRP A 21 11.45 -0.15 20.80
CA TRP A 21 12.21 -1.13 20.01
C TRP A 21 11.68 -1.32 18.60
N SER A 22 10.37 -1.16 18.38
CA SER A 22 9.78 -1.15 17.03
C SER A 22 10.29 0.02 16.20
N ILE A 23 10.40 1.23 16.79
CA ILE A 23 10.96 2.41 16.11
C ILE A 23 12.43 2.18 15.77
N ILE A 24 13.25 1.76 16.74
CA ILE A 24 14.67 1.48 16.51
C ILE A 24 14.87 0.39 15.44
N CYS A 25 14.03 -0.65 15.46
CA CYS A 25 14.09 -1.72 14.46
C CYS A 25 13.74 -1.20 13.06
N VAL A 26 12.72 -0.35 12.91
CA VAL A 26 12.35 0.20 11.59
C VAL A 26 13.36 1.22 11.08
N THR A 27 13.91 2.08 11.94
CA THR A 27 14.91 3.08 11.55
C THR A 27 16.29 2.47 11.26
N SER A 28 16.63 1.33 11.89
CA SER A 28 17.91 0.63 11.66
C SER A 28 17.99 -0.14 10.34
N ARG A 29 16.87 -0.29 9.60
CA ARG A 29 16.80 -1.07 8.35
C ARG A 29 17.54 -0.48 7.16
N LYS A 30 17.97 0.77 7.22
CA LYS A 30 18.21 1.56 6.01
C LYS A 30 19.55 2.30 6.08
N PRO A 31 20.24 2.46 4.93
CA PRO A 31 21.56 3.08 4.86
C PRO A 31 21.56 4.58 5.24
N ALA A 32 20.39 5.18 5.43
CA ALA A 32 20.18 6.55 5.88
C ALA A 32 20.17 6.69 7.41
N LEU A 33 20.94 5.88 8.13
CA LEU A 33 21.21 6.15 9.55
C LEU A 33 22.16 7.34 9.63
N ASP A 34 21.81 8.30 10.48
CA ASP A 34 22.74 9.37 10.85
C ASP A 34 24.10 8.76 11.23
N PRO A 35 25.24 9.33 10.81
CA PRO A 35 26.55 8.74 11.09
C PRO A 35 26.78 8.41 12.56
N VAL A 36 26.25 9.21 13.49
CA VAL A 36 26.34 8.99 14.94
C VAL A 36 25.47 7.80 15.38
N ALA A 37 24.25 7.71 14.85
CA ALA A 37 23.37 6.58 15.10
C ALA A 37 23.94 5.28 14.52
N ARG A 38 24.65 5.36 13.39
CA ARG A 38 25.31 4.21 12.76
C ARG A 38 26.45 3.66 13.62
N VAL A 39 27.31 4.52 14.18
CA VAL A 39 28.36 4.12 15.13
C VAL A 39 27.75 3.50 16.40
N THR A 40 26.66 4.08 16.90
CA THR A 40 25.96 3.55 18.10
C THR A 40 25.36 2.17 17.86
N LEU A 41 24.87 1.90 16.64
CA LEU A 41 24.25 0.64 16.26
C LEU A 41 25.24 -0.35 15.61
N GLU A 42 26.51 0.02 15.45
CA GLU A 42 27.52 -0.76 14.73
C GLU A 42 27.77 -2.14 15.40
N CYS A 43 27.54 -2.23 16.72
CA CYS A 43 27.62 -3.46 17.50
C CYS A 43 26.29 -4.23 17.60
N VAL A 44 25.18 -3.69 17.09
CA VAL A 44 23.85 -4.30 17.21
C VAL A 44 23.47 -4.99 15.90
N SER A 45 23.44 -6.32 15.92
CA SER A 45 22.95 -7.08 14.77
C SER A 45 21.47 -6.77 14.52
N TYR A 46 21.16 -6.18 13.37
CA TYR A 46 19.79 -5.93 12.93
C TYR A 46 18.93 -7.21 12.94
N ALA A 47 19.52 -8.35 12.56
CA ALA A 47 18.84 -9.64 12.57
C ALA A 47 18.46 -10.07 14.00
N ALA A 48 19.35 -9.85 14.98
CA ALA A 48 19.05 -10.14 16.39
C ALA A 48 17.93 -9.23 16.91
N LEU A 49 18.01 -7.93 16.64
CA LEU A 49 16.98 -6.96 17.02
C LEU A 49 15.62 -7.32 16.40
N ALA A 50 15.58 -7.63 15.10
CA ALA A 50 14.36 -8.03 14.42
C ALA A 50 13.78 -9.33 15.00
N ASN A 51 14.61 -10.27 15.45
CA ASN A 51 14.15 -11.50 16.07
C ASN A 51 13.53 -11.26 17.46
N GLU A 52 14.11 -10.37 18.27
CA GLU A 52 13.52 -10.01 19.57
C GLU A 52 12.18 -9.28 19.41
N VAL A 53 12.06 -8.35 18.45
CA VAL A 53 10.78 -7.69 18.16
C VAL A 53 9.74 -8.71 17.67
N LYS A 54 10.12 -9.71 16.85
CA LYS A 54 9.22 -10.80 16.44
C LYS A 54 8.75 -11.66 17.62
N LYS A 55 9.61 -11.93 18.61
CA LYS A 55 9.23 -12.65 19.83
C LYS A 55 8.19 -11.85 20.61
N ALA A 56 8.45 -10.56 20.86
CA ALA A 56 7.50 -9.67 21.54
C ALA A 56 6.15 -9.60 20.80
N VAL A 57 6.16 -9.56 19.47
CA VAL A 57 4.93 -9.65 18.66
C VAL A 57 4.20 -10.98 18.87
N ALA A 58 4.92 -12.10 18.90
CA ALA A 58 4.32 -13.42 19.14
C ALA A 58 3.68 -13.51 20.54
N ASP A 59 4.32 -12.91 21.55
CA ASP A 59 3.79 -12.87 22.92
C ASP A 59 2.43 -12.16 23.00
N PHE A 60 2.19 -11.15 22.14
CA PHE A 60 0.89 -10.48 22.08
C PHE A 60 -0.23 -11.36 21.50
N GLY A 61 0.11 -12.42 20.77
CA GLY A 61 -0.86 -13.42 20.33
C GLY A 61 -1.43 -14.23 21.50
N ILE A 62 -0.65 -14.36 22.58
CA ILE A 62 -1.05 -15.04 23.82
C ILE A 62 -1.63 -14.03 24.81
N ASN A 63 -0.95 -12.89 24.95
CA ASN A 63 -1.31 -11.82 25.88
C ASN A 63 -1.73 -10.57 25.10
N PRO A 64 -3.03 -10.35 24.87
CA PRO A 64 -3.49 -9.29 23.99
C PRO A 64 -2.99 -7.91 24.45
N PRO A 65 -2.67 -7.01 23.51
CA PRO A 65 -2.19 -5.68 23.82
C PRO A 65 -3.22 -4.93 24.67
N LYS A 66 -2.75 -4.08 25.59
CA LYS A 66 -3.61 -3.26 26.48
C LYS A 66 -3.31 -1.77 26.42
N LYS A 67 -2.31 -1.37 25.63
CA LYS A 67 -1.82 0.01 25.52
C LYS A 67 -1.88 0.48 24.07
N LEU A 68 -2.15 1.78 23.89
CA LEU A 68 -2.12 2.44 22.58
C LEU A 68 -0.75 2.34 21.91
N SER A 69 0.31 2.49 22.70
CA SER A 69 1.70 2.40 22.25
C SER A 69 2.01 1.06 21.59
N THR A 70 1.43 -0.03 22.10
CA THR A 70 1.56 -1.36 21.49
C THR A 70 0.93 -1.41 20.10
N ILE A 71 -0.27 -0.83 19.94
CA ILE A 71 -0.93 -0.73 18.63
C ILE A 71 -0.14 0.15 17.67
N GLN A 72 0.37 1.29 18.13
CA GLN A 72 1.24 2.16 17.33
C GLN A 72 2.49 1.40 16.85
N GLY A 73 3.10 0.57 17.71
CA GLY A 73 4.22 -0.30 17.34
C GLY A 73 3.83 -1.32 16.29
N PHE A 74 2.67 -1.96 16.44
CA PHE A 74 2.13 -2.89 15.43
C PHE A 74 1.89 -2.23 14.08
N LEU A 75 1.24 -1.06 14.06
CA LEU A 75 1.03 -0.29 12.83
C LEU A 75 2.35 0.03 12.14
N LEU A 76 3.37 0.41 12.91
CA LEU A 76 4.69 0.69 12.38
C LEU A 76 5.30 -0.56 11.73
N LEU A 77 5.18 -1.73 12.36
CA LEU A 77 5.66 -3.00 11.80
C LEU A 77 4.83 -3.46 10.59
N CYS A 78 3.56 -3.10 10.50
CA CYS A 78 2.72 -3.33 9.31
C CYS A 78 3.17 -2.45 8.14
N GLU A 79 3.51 -1.18 8.39
CA GLU A 79 4.05 -0.29 7.36
C GLU A 79 5.49 -0.66 6.95
N TRP A 80 6.27 -1.28 7.85
CA TRP A 80 7.64 -1.74 7.62
C TRP A 80 7.87 -3.17 8.15
N PRO A 81 7.52 -4.22 7.37
CA PRO A 81 7.54 -5.61 7.81
C PRO A 81 8.97 -6.13 8.01
N LEU A 82 9.23 -6.83 9.11
CA LEU A 82 10.55 -7.36 9.46
C LEU A 82 11.01 -8.44 8.45
N PRO A 83 12.33 -8.58 8.19
CA PRO A 83 12.86 -9.53 7.21
C PRO A 83 12.52 -10.99 7.56
N ALA A 84 12.29 -11.82 6.56
CA ALA A 84 12.03 -13.24 6.72
C ALA A 84 12.95 -14.11 5.85
N SER A 85 13.51 -15.15 6.46
CA SER A 85 14.55 -16.02 5.90
C SER A 85 14.01 -17.27 5.20
N ARG A 86 12.81 -17.76 5.53
CA ARG A 86 12.18 -18.95 4.92
C ARG A 86 10.69 -18.71 4.72
N ILE A 87 10.00 -19.42 3.81
CA ILE A 87 8.53 -19.33 3.63
C ILE A 87 7.77 -19.81 4.89
N CYS A 88 8.35 -20.75 5.64
CA CYS A 88 7.77 -21.26 6.88
C CYS A 88 8.16 -20.41 8.11
N ASP A 89 9.34 -19.76 8.07
CA ASP A 89 9.76 -18.72 9.03
C ASP A 89 9.22 -17.33 8.65
N ASP A 90 8.56 -17.25 7.49
CA ASP A 90 7.60 -16.25 7.05
C ASP A 90 6.41 -16.42 7.98
N ARG A 91 6.69 -16.16 9.25
CA ARG A 91 5.75 -15.47 10.07
C ARG A 91 5.35 -14.17 9.38
N VAL A 92 5.95 -13.66 8.30
CA VAL A 92 5.30 -12.67 7.42
C VAL A 92 4.12 -13.26 6.64
N TRP A 93 4.02 -14.55 6.34
CA TRP A 93 2.77 -15.18 5.86
C TRP A 93 1.77 -15.43 6.99
N HIS A 94 2.21 -15.82 8.18
CA HIS A 94 1.31 -15.76 9.35
C HIS A 94 0.93 -14.31 9.70
N TYR A 95 1.85 -13.35 9.59
CA TYR A 95 1.79 -11.87 9.75
C TYR A 95 1.26 -11.16 8.49
N SER A 96 0.90 -11.87 7.40
CA SER A 96 0.28 -11.34 6.16
C SER A 96 -1.11 -11.91 5.93
N SER A 97 -1.32 -13.18 6.27
CA SER A 97 -2.60 -13.70 6.75
C SER A 97 -3.03 -12.97 8.03
N LEU A 98 -2.07 -12.46 8.82
CA LEU A 98 -2.28 -11.43 9.82
C LEU A 98 -2.10 -9.98 9.22
N ALA A 99 -1.41 -9.67 8.12
CA ALA A 99 -1.44 -8.28 7.59
C ALA A 99 -2.87 -7.92 7.16
N SER A 100 -3.69 -8.92 6.82
CA SER A 100 -5.14 -8.86 7.02
C SER A 100 -5.57 -9.14 8.48
N GLY A 101 -5.15 -10.23 9.14
CA GLY A 101 -5.47 -10.64 10.54
C GLY A 101 -4.83 -9.97 11.80
N THR A 102 -3.56 -9.51 11.89
CA THR A 102 -2.92 -8.44 12.71
C THR A 102 -3.41 -7.06 12.37
N CYS A 103 -3.72 -6.70 11.13
CA CYS A 103 -4.43 -5.43 10.92
C CYS A 103 -5.86 -5.58 11.47
N TYR A 104 -6.51 -6.71 11.21
CA TYR A 104 -7.77 -7.09 11.83
C TYR A 104 -7.64 -7.29 13.34
N SER A 105 -6.54 -7.80 13.89
CA SER A 105 -6.39 -7.98 15.33
C SER A 105 -6.08 -6.65 15.98
N VAL A 106 -5.25 -5.79 15.37
CA VAL A 106 -5.08 -4.40 15.77
C VAL A 106 -6.42 -3.65 15.72
N ILE A 107 -7.26 -3.88 14.70
CA ILE A 107 -8.61 -3.35 14.66
C ILE A 107 -9.47 -3.96 15.75
N GLN A 108 -9.49 -5.27 15.93
CA GLN A 108 -10.34 -5.96 16.90
C GLN A 108 -9.95 -5.58 18.32
N TYR A 109 -8.65 -5.51 18.62
CA TYR A 109 -8.11 -5.00 19.87
C TYR A 109 -8.33 -3.50 20.01
N GLY A 110 -8.21 -2.74 18.92
CA GLY A 110 -8.52 -1.32 18.91
C GLY A 110 -10.00 -1.04 19.18
N LEU A 111 -10.90 -1.81 18.57
CA LEU A 111 -12.34 -1.81 18.81
C LEU A 111 -12.62 -2.16 20.27
N LYS A 112 -12.04 -3.27 20.77
CA LYS A 112 -12.14 -3.71 22.18
C LYS A 112 -11.59 -2.69 23.19
N MET A 113 -10.68 -1.81 22.78
CA MET A 113 -10.18 -0.71 23.61
C MET A 113 -10.91 0.61 23.38
N GLY A 114 -11.95 0.63 22.53
CA GLY A 114 -12.76 1.80 22.27
C GLY A 114 -12.16 2.80 21.28
N TYR A 115 -11.15 2.43 20.49
CA TYR A 115 -10.46 3.34 19.58
C TYR A 115 -11.23 3.63 18.27
N HIS A 116 -12.48 3.20 18.15
CA HIS A 116 -13.23 3.25 16.89
C HIS A 116 -13.97 4.57 16.63
N ARG A 117 -14.22 5.38 17.68
CA ARG A 117 -14.76 6.75 17.57
C ARG A 117 -14.37 7.61 18.79
N PRO A 118 -13.89 8.86 18.60
CA PRO A 118 -13.47 9.72 19.71
C PRO A 118 -14.54 10.00 20.79
N HIS A 119 -15.83 9.87 20.47
CA HIS A 119 -16.93 10.13 21.41
C HIS A 119 -17.76 8.88 21.78
N TYR A 120 -17.49 7.73 21.16
CA TYR A 120 -18.31 6.51 21.33
C TYR A 120 -17.48 5.30 21.75
N ALA A 121 -16.34 5.53 22.40
CA ALA A 121 -15.39 4.49 22.79
C ALA A 121 -16.00 3.35 23.65
N HIS A 122 -17.14 3.60 24.30
CA HIS A 122 -17.87 2.62 25.11
C HIS A 122 -18.64 1.57 24.28
N GLU A 123 -18.90 1.79 22.98
CA GLU A 123 -19.75 0.88 22.17
C GLU A 123 -19.17 -0.53 22.00
N TYR A 124 -17.86 -0.71 22.18
CA TYR A 124 -17.16 -2.00 21.96
C TYR A 124 -16.17 -2.35 23.07
N SER A 125 -16.10 -1.55 24.14
CA SER A 125 -15.18 -1.76 25.27
C SER A 125 -15.97 -2.22 26.49
N ASP A 126 -15.65 -3.40 27.00
CA ASP A 126 -16.14 -3.89 28.31
C ASP A 126 -15.59 -3.05 29.49
N ARG A 127 -14.59 -2.19 29.24
CA ARG A 127 -13.94 -1.37 30.26
C ARG A 127 -14.40 0.08 30.18
N LEU A 128 -15.17 0.49 31.20
CA LEU A 128 -15.51 1.89 31.54
C LEU A 128 -14.30 2.59 32.17
N THR A 129 -13.16 2.62 31.47
CA THR A 129 -12.00 3.41 31.92
C THR A 129 -12.22 4.88 31.56
N GLU A 130 -11.82 5.82 32.43
CA GLU A 130 -11.79 7.25 32.10
C GLU A 130 -11.02 7.46 30.79
N GLN A 131 -11.73 7.93 29.77
CA GLN A 131 -11.17 8.12 28.43
C GLN A 131 -10.59 9.54 28.34
N PRO A 132 -9.37 9.70 27.79
CA PRO A 132 -8.81 11.01 27.54
C PRO A 132 -9.69 11.76 26.55
N ILE A 133 -9.93 13.03 26.86
CA ILE A 133 -10.70 13.97 26.04
C ILE A 133 -10.09 14.00 24.62
N PRO A 134 -10.89 13.95 23.54
CA PRO A 134 -10.40 13.96 22.15
C PRO A 134 -9.41 15.08 21.85
N GLU A 135 -9.58 16.22 22.51
CA GLU A 135 -8.76 17.42 22.39
C GLU A 135 -7.41 17.34 23.14
N SER A 136 -7.19 16.32 23.98
CA SER A 136 -5.91 16.07 24.65
C SER A 136 -4.88 15.46 23.67
N THR A 137 -3.58 15.51 24.01
CA THR A 137 -2.53 14.89 23.20
C THR A 137 -2.76 13.38 23.01
N ASP A 138 -3.15 12.69 24.08
CA ASP A 138 -3.47 11.27 24.07
C ASP A 138 -4.72 10.97 23.22
N GLY A 139 -5.74 11.84 23.29
CA GLY A 139 -6.92 11.77 22.44
C GLY A 139 -6.58 11.88 20.95
N HIS A 140 -5.72 12.84 20.58
CA HIS A 140 -5.27 12.99 19.20
C HIS A 140 -4.47 11.79 18.70
N GLU A 141 -3.57 11.25 19.52
CA GLU A 141 -2.83 10.04 19.16
C GLU A 141 -3.74 8.85 18.93
N ARG A 142 -4.77 8.68 19.77
CA ARG A 142 -5.80 7.65 19.58
C ARG A 142 -6.53 7.82 18.26
N ILE A 143 -6.96 9.04 17.95
CA ILE A 143 -7.68 9.36 16.71
C ILE A 143 -6.79 9.12 15.48
N LEU A 144 -5.53 9.55 15.51
CA LEU A 144 -4.58 9.33 14.41
C LEU A 144 -4.29 7.84 14.20
N THR A 145 -4.09 7.10 15.29
CA THR A 145 -3.87 5.65 15.26
C THR A 145 -5.08 4.94 14.66
N TRP A 146 -6.29 5.32 15.07
CA TRP A 146 -7.55 4.81 14.51
C TRP A 146 -7.70 5.10 13.02
N ILE A 147 -7.45 6.34 12.64
CA ILE A 147 -7.51 6.80 11.25
C ILE A 147 -6.58 5.97 10.37
N VAL A 148 -5.34 5.73 10.82
CA VAL A 148 -4.37 4.92 10.08
C VAL A 148 -4.79 3.45 10.03
N THR A 149 -5.34 2.88 11.12
CA THR A 149 -5.91 1.52 11.07
C THR A 149 -7.05 1.41 10.06
N LEU A 150 -7.96 2.38 10.02
CA LEU A 150 -9.07 2.41 9.06
C LEU A 150 -8.60 2.56 7.61
N ALA A 151 -7.57 3.39 7.38
CA ALA A 151 -6.97 3.55 6.06
C ALA A 151 -6.40 2.23 5.53
N GLY A 152 -5.81 1.43 6.43
CA GLY A 152 -5.20 0.15 6.10
C GLY A 152 -6.21 -0.95 5.78
N THR A 153 -7.45 -0.86 6.27
CA THR A 153 -8.44 -1.96 6.20
C THR A 153 -9.67 -1.65 5.39
N GLY A 154 -9.87 -0.37 5.12
CA GLY A 154 -10.90 0.07 4.22
C GLY A 154 -12.32 0.15 4.80
N THR A 155 -12.48 0.03 6.11
CA THR A 155 -13.78 0.23 6.75
C THR A 155 -14.00 1.71 7.08
N THR A 156 -14.02 2.60 6.08
CA THR A 156 -14.00 4.06 6.32
C THR A 156 -15.39 4.72 6.45
N VAL A 157 -16.41 4.01 6.92
CA VAL A 157 -17.82 4.47 6.83
C VAL A 157 -18.10 5.75 7.66
N SER A 158 -17.29 6.10 8.67
CA SER A 158 -17.67 7.19 9.60
C SER A 158 -16.93 8.53 9.49
N LEU A 159 -15.67 8.59 9.03
CA LEU A 159 -14.91 9.85 9.11
C LEU A 159 -15.30 10.89 8.06
N ALA A 160 -15.75 10.45 6.88
CA ALA A 160 -16.10 11.36 5.79
C ALA A 160 -17.47 12.03 5.99
N SER A 161 -18.44 11.33 6.60
CA SER A 161 -19.77 11.90 6.85
C SER A 161 -19.74 13.06 7.85
N SER A 162 -18.81 13.06 8.81
CA SER A 162 -18.69 14.16 9.78
C SER A 162 -18.06 15.44 9.22
N ALA A 163 -17.34 15.38 8.08
CA ALA A 163 -16.74 16.56 7.46
C ALA A 163 -17.67 17.25 6.44
N ALA A 164 -18.78 16.61 6.05
CA ALA A 164 -19.68 17.10 5.00
C ALA A 164 -20.70 18.14 5.50
N PHE A 165 -20.85 18.35 6.81
CA PHE A 165 -21.90 19.16 7.42
C PHE A 165 -21.40 20.48 8.04
N GLY A 166 -20.61 21.29 7.34
CA GLY A 166 -20.33 22.71 7.68
C GLY A 166 -19.66 23.04 9.03
N HIS A 167 -19.63 22.10 9.97
CA HIS A 167 -19.03 22.17 11.29
C HIS A 167 -17.96 21.10 11.34
N THR A 168 -16.77 21.44 10.85
CA THR A 168 -15.60 20.58 11.07
C THR A 168 -15.34 20.54 12.57
N PRO A 169 -15.42 19.38 13.24
CA PRO A 169 -15.17 19.30 14.68
C PRO A 169 -13.77 19.83 15.03
N SER A 170 -13.63 20.47 16.18
CA SER A 170 -12.35 21.01 16.71
C SER A 170 -11.21 19.98 16.65
N TRP A 171 -11.48 18.72 17.00
CA TRP A 171 -10.51 17.62 16.94
C TRP A 171 -10.08 17.27 15.51
N LEU A 172 -10.95 17.43 14.52
CA LEU A 172 -10.64 17.16 13.11
C LEU A 172 -9.76 18.27 12.52
N ALA A 173 -9.91 19.52 12.98
CA ALA A 173 -9.07 20.65 12.58
C ALA A 173 -7.60 20.50 12.99
N ARG A 174 -7.31 19.74 14.05
CA ARG A 174 -5.95 19.47 14.54
C ARG A 174 -5.25 18.30 13.82
N ILE A 175 -5.96 17.57 12.96
CA ILE A 175 -5.38 16.46 12.19
C ILE A 175 -4.54 17.01 11.03
N PRO A 176 -3.30 16.55 10.84
CA PRO A 176 -2.49 16.99 9.72
C PRO A 176 -3.19 16.72 8.38
N ARG A 177 -3.31 17.74 7.53
CA ARG A 177 -3.97 17.64 6.22
C ARG A 177 -3.43 16.50 5.36
N LYS A 178 -2.13 16.22 5.45
CA LYS A 178 -1.48 15.08 4.79
C LYS A 178 -2.13 13.74 5.12
N VAL A 179 -2.53 13.54 6.39
CA VAL A 179 -3.21 12.32 6.84
C VAL A 179 -4.60 12.25 6.20
N LEU A 180 -5.33 13.37 6.19
CA LEU A 180 -6.66 13.46 5.57
C LEU A 180 -6.61 13.21 4.05
N ASP A 181 -5.62 13.78 3.36
CA ASP A 181 -5.42 13.57 1.92
C ASP A 181 -5.08 12.09 1.63
N THR A 182 -4.18 11.49 2.41
CA THR A 182 -3.82 10.06 2.32
C THR A 182 -5.04 9.15 2.55
N LEU A 183 -5.90 9.47 3.51
CA LEU A 183 -7.14 8.74 3.77
C LEU A 183 -8.11 8.81 2.61
N ARG A 184 -8.32 10.01 2.07
CA ARG A 184 -9.25 10.22 0.95
C ARG A 184 -8.82 9.39 -0.26
N ILE A 185 -7.51 9.37 -0.56
CA ILE A 185 -6.95 8.56 -1.64
C ILE A 185 -7.14 7.06 -1.34
N SER A 186 -6.82 6.62 -0.12
CA SER A 186 -6.95 5.22 0.28
C SER A 186 -8.39 4.73 0.24
N ARG A 187 -9.35 5.57 0.64
CA ARG A 187 -10.78 5.30 0.55
C ARG A 187 -11.21 5.11 -0.90
N LEU A 188 -10.84 6.03 -1.80
CA LEU A 188 -11.17 5.92 -3.21
C LEU A 188 -10.56 4.65 -3.83
N ASP A 189 -9.27 4.39 -3.59
CA ASP A 189 -8.53 3.21 -4.07
C ASP A 189 -9.23 1.89 -3.68
N GLN A 190 -9.89 1.88 -2.53
CA GLN A 190 -10.59 0.73 -1.99
C GLN A 190 -12.05 0.66 -2.42
N CYS A 191 -12.79 1.77 -2.49
CA CYS A 191 -14.12 1.81 -3.09
C CYS A 191 -14.07 1.28 -4.53
N VAL A 192 -13.05 1.69 -5.30
CA VAL A 192 -12.76 1.14 -6.62
C VAL A 192 -12.53 -0.37 -6.57
N ALA A 193 -11.67 -0.85 -5.66
CA ALA A 193 -11.37 -2.28 -5.56
C ALA A 193 -12.59 -3.13 -5.17
N GLN A 194 -13.43 -2.64 -4.26
CA GLN A 194 -14.64 -3.33 -3.82
C GLN A 194 -15.75 -3.29 -4.87
N ALA A 195 -15.98 -2.14 -5.50
CA ALA A 195 -17.05 -1.99 -6.48
C ALA A 195 -16.74 -2.75 -7.78
N LEU A 196 -15.47 -2.78 -8.20
CA LEU A 196 -15.08 -3.37 -9.49
C LEU A 196 -14.55 -4.81 -9.38
N GLY A 197 -14.11 -5.24 -8.19
CA GLY A 197 -13.38 -6.50 -7.99
C GLY A 197 -13.95 -7.47 -6.95
N ASN A 198 -15.17 -7.25 -6.43
CA ASN A 198 -15.77 -8.09 -5.38
C ASN A 198 -17.06 -8.82 -5.81
N LEU A 199 -17.22 -9.12 -7.09
CA LEU A 199 -18.37 -9.88 -7.60
C LEU A 199 -18.16 -11.37 -7.37
N LYS A 200 -18.88 -11.94 -6.38
CA LYS A 200 -18.85 -13.38 -6.03
C LYS A 200 -19.18 -14.33 -7.18
N LEU A 201 -19.92 -13.84 -8.19
CA LEU A 201 -20.38 -14.62 -9.33
C LEU A 201 -19.35 -14.72 -10.46
N SER A 202 -18.26 -13.96 -10.40
CA SER A 202 -17.18 -14.00 -11.40
C SER A 202 -15.96 -14.70 -10.80
N PRO A 203 -15.33 -15.66 -11.51
CA PRO A 203 -14.10 -16.31 -11.04
C PRO A 203 -12.94 -15.31 -10.89
N SER A 204 -12.98 -14.17 -11.59
CA SER A 204 -12.01 -13.07 -11.43
C SER A 204 -12.43 -12.03 -10.40
N GLY A 205 -13.62 -12.15 -9.79
CA GLY A 205 -14.23 -11.13 -8.93
C GLY A 205 -14.74 -9.89 -9.68
N GLN A 206 -14.60 -9.82 -11.00
CA GLN A 206 -14.87 -8.60 -11.76
C GLN A 206 -16.33 -8.38 -12.11
N LEU A 207 -16.74 -7.12 -12.09
CA LEU A 207 -18.06 -6.69 -12.55
C LEU A 207 -18.15 -6.78 -14.10
N PRO A 208 -19.31 -7.18 -14.68
CA PRO A 208 -19.48 -7.22 -16.13
C PRO A 208 -19.34 -5.85 -16.79
N ALA A 209 -18.75 -5.83 -18.00
CA ALA A 209 -18.40 -4.62 -18.74
C ALA A 209 -19.56 -3.60 -18.87
N THR A 210 -20.79 -4.07 -19.05
CA THR A 210 -22.02 -3.25 -19.16
C THR A 210 -22.27 -2.34 -17.95
N ASN A 211 -21.92 -2.79 -16.74
CA ASN A 211 -22.14 -2.03 -15.50
C ASN A 211 -20.90 -1.23 -15.06
N THR A 212 -19.74 -1.47 -15.70
CA THR A 212 -18.48 -0.86 -15.28
C THR A 212 -18.25 0.55 -15.84
N THR A 213 -18.74 0.86 -17.05
CA THR A 213 -18.43 2.13 -17.73
C THR A 213 -18.92 3.35 -16.96
N SER A 214 -20.13 3.29 -16.38
CA SER A 214 -20.68 4.36 -15.54
C SER A 214 -19.96 4.49 -14.20
N LEU A 215 -19.56 3.38 -13.58
CA LEU A 215 -18.76 3.41 -12.36
C LEU A 215 -17.36 3.97 -12.61
N PHE A 216 -16.74 3.63 -13.75
CA PHE A 216 -15.45 4.19 -14.14
C PHE A 216 -15.51 5.70 -14.33
N SER A 217 -16.53 6.24 -14.98
CA SER A 217 -16.65 7.69 -15.17
C SER A 217 -16.84 8.43 -13.84
N VAL A 218 -17.66 7.87 -12.93
CA VAL A 218 -17.86 8.41 -11.58
C VAL A 218 -16.55 8.41 -10.79
N PHE A 219 -15.88 7.25 -10.67
CA PHE A 219 -14.62 7.17 -9.91
C PHE A 219 -13.51 8.02 -10.55
N LEU A 220 -13.50 8.17 -11.87
CA LEU A 220 -12.50 9.01 -12.54
C LEU A 220 -12.74 10.49 -12.29
N SER A 221 -14.01 10.92 -12.24
CA SER A 221 -14.38 12.28 -11.81
C SER A 221 -13.92 12.50 -10.37
N GLU A 222 -14.28 11.59 -9.46
CA GLU A 222 -13.90 11.69 -8.04
C GLU A 222 -12.36 11.73 -7.86
N LEU A 223 -11.61 10.92 -8.64
CA LEU A 223 -10.16 10.96 -8.63
C LEU A 223 -9.59 12.30 -9.12
N ASN A 224 -10.17 12.87 -10.18
CA ASN A 224 -9.72 14.15 -10.72
C ASN A 224 -10.05 15.30 -9.76
N ASP A 225 -11.20 15.27 -9.11
CA ASP A 225 -11.58 16.23 -8.09
C ASP A 225 -10.70 16.09 -6.84
N LEU A 226 -10.40 14.85 -6.43
CA LEU A 226 -9.44 14.60 -5.37
C LEU A 226 -8.05 15.14 -5.73
N LYS A 227 -7.57 14.91 -6.94
CA LYS A 227 -6.29 15.46 -7.43
C LYS A 227 -6.26 16.99 -7.38
N ARG A 228 -7.38 17.67 -7.64
CA ARG A 228 -7.50 19.14 -7.55
C ARG A 228 -7.54 19.63 -6.10
N ASN A 229 -8.14 18.86 -5.20
CA ASN A 229 -8.40 19.24 -3.81
C ASN A 229 -7.30 18.80 -2.83
N VAL A 230 -6.43 17.86 -3.22
CA VAL A 230 -5.28 17.45 -2.42
C VAL A 230 -4.30 18.63 -2.31
N THR A 231 -4.10 19.08 -1.09
CA THR A 231 -3.22 20.22 -0.78
C THR A 231 -1.78 19.78 -0.55
N SER A 232 -1.59 18.53 -0.11
CA SER A 232 -0.28 17.95 0.12
C SER A 232 0.42 17.63 -1.20
N ARG A 233 1.49 18.38 -1.52
CA ARG A 233 2.33 18.16 -2.71
C ARG A 233 3.53 17.24 -2.44
N ASP A 234 3.49 16.47 -1.36
CA ASP A 234 4.57 15.52 -1.08
C ASP A 234 4.56 14.37 -2.10
N ALA A 235 5.75 13.83 -2.34
CA ALA A 235 5.93 12.77 -3.31
C ALA A 235 5.12 11.51 -2.98
N ALA A 236 4.99 11.15 -1.70
CA ALA A 236 4.27 9.95 -1.30
C ALA A 236 2.75 10.06 -1.60
N THR A 237 2.13 11.21 -1.35
CA THR A 237 0.72 11.46 -1.71
C THR A 237 0.52 11.45 -3.23
N THR A 238 1.43 12.09 -3.97
CA THR A 238 1.40 12.09 -5.45
C THR A 238 1.52 10.66 -6.01
N LEU A 239 2.42 9.87 -5.43
CA LEU A 239 2.62 8.46 -5.77
C LEU A 239 1.36 7.63 -5.49
N GLN A 240 0.70 7.83 -4.35
CA GLN A 240 -0.56 7.15 -4.03
C GLN A 240 -1.67 7.49 -5.04
N LEU A 241 -1.80 8.75 -5.47
CA LEU A 241 -2.76 9.15 -6.50
C LEU A 241 -2.53 8.40 -7.82
N HIS A 242 -1.28 8.35 -8.29
CA HIS A 242 -0.95 7.62 -9.51
C HIS A 242 -1.17 6.11 -9.36
N ILE A 243 -0.91 5.54 -8.19
CA ILE A 243 -1.19 4.13 -7.90
C ILE A 243 -2.70 3.83 -7.97
N CYS A 244 -3.54 4.69 -7.39
CA CYS A 244 -5.00 4.58 -7.47
C CYS A 244 -5.49 4.67 -8.92
N ARG A 245 -5.01 5.67 -9.67
CA ARG A 245 -5.33 5.85 -11.10
C ARG A 245 -5.00 4.61 -11.92
N LYS A 246 -3.79 4.08 -11.72
CA LYS A 246 -3.29 2.87 -12.36
C LYS A 246 -4.20 1.68 -12.07
N ARG A 247 -4.61 1.47 -10.81
CA ARG A 247 -5.53 0.39 -10.43
C ARG A 247 -6.85 0.49 -11.20
N MET A 248 -7.44 1.67 -11.28
CA MET A 248 -8.68 1.87 -12.05
C MET A 248 -8.50 1.47 -13.52
N ARG A 249 -7.44 1.95 -14.18
CA ARG A 249 -7.14 1.58 -15.57
C ARG A 249 -6.87 0.09 -15.75
N THR A 250 -6.37 -0.58 -14.71
CA THR A 250 -6.17 -2.04 -14.75
C THR A 250 -7.51 -2.77 -14.89
N PHE A 251 -8.52 -2.39 -14.12
CA PHE A 251 -9.87 -2.96 -14.24
C PHE A 251 -10.51 -2.68 -15.61
N GLU A 252 -10.28 -1.49 -16.15
CA GLU A 252 -10.78 -1.11 -17.49
C GLU A 252 -10.12 -1.96 -18.60
N LEU A 253 -8.82 -2.20 -18.50
CA LEU A 253 -8.07 -3.06 -19.44
C LEU A 253 -8.43 -4.54 -19.32
N GLN A 254 -8.83 -5.00 -18.14
CA GLN A 254 -9.29 -6.38 -17.94
C GLN A 254 -10.70 -6.65 -18.48
N SER A 255 -11.50 -5.59 -18.66
CA SER A 255 -12.87 -5.71 -19.20
C SER A 255 -12.88 -6.36 -20.59
N LYS A 256 -13.92 -7.15 -20.92
CA LYS A 256 -14.01 -7.88 -22.20
C LYS A 256 -13.91 -6.91 -23.38
N ARG A 257 -13.04 -7.22 -24.35
CA ARG A 257 -12.84 -6.41 -25.54
C ARG A 257 -14.11 -6.41 -26.39
N ALA A 258 -14.66 -5.22 -26.63
CA ALA A 258 -15.71 -4.96 -27.61
C ALA A 258 -15.18 -4.00 -28.67
N ALA A 259 -15.64 -4.10 -29.92
CA ALA A 259 -15.21 -3.21 -31.01
C ALA A 259 -15.44 -1.72 -30.67
N SER A 260 -16.54 -1.41 -29.97
CA SER A 260 -16.87 -0.06 -29.47
C SER A 260 -15.96 0.46 -28.35
N SER A 261 -15.14 -0.40 -27.74
CA SER A 261 -14.27 -0.05 -26.60
C SER A 261 -12.81 0.20 -26.99
N ALA A 262 -12.44 0.05 -28.27
CA ALA A 262 -11.05 0.10 -28.71
C ALA A 262 -10.34 1.42 -28.36
N THR A 263 -10.98 2.56 -28.65
CA THR A 263 -10.45 3.90 -28.32
C THR A 263 -10.29 4.09 -26.82
N THR A 264 -11.31 3.71 -26.04
CA THR A 264 -11.30 3.81 -24.57
C THR A 264 -10.18 2.98 -23.96
N ARG A 265 -9.94 1.77 -24.47
CA ARG A 265 -8.86 0.88 -24.03
C ARG A 265 -7.48 1.43 -24.38
N ALA A 266 -7.30 1.99 -25.57
CA ALA A 266 -6.04 2.62 -25.97
C ALA A 266 -5.72 3.84 -25.08
N LEU A 267 -6.73 4.65 -24.73
CA LEU A 267 -6.59 5.74 -23.78
C LEU A 267 -6.25 5.22 -22.38
N ALA A 268 -6.91 4.14 -21.92
CA ALA A 268 -6.62 3.52 -20.63
C ALA A 268 -5.19 2.96 -20.56
N ALA A 269 -4.71 2.32 -21.64
CA ALA A 269 -3.35 1.81 -21.75
C ALA A 269 -2.31 2.94 -21.72
N THR A 270 -2.58 4.04 -22.43
CA THR A 270 -1.71 5.22 -22.43
C THR A 270 -1.67 5.90 -21.06
N ASP A 271 -2.83 6.08 -20.43
CA ASP A 271 -2.95 6.70 -19.10
C ASP A 271 -2.28 5.85 -18.01
N TYR A 272 -2.38 4.52 -18.14
CA TYR A 272 -1.64 3.56 -17.31
C TYR A 272 -0.13 3.74 -17.48
N TYR A 273 0.35 3.73 -18.73
CA TYR A 273 1.77 3.89 -19.07
C TYR A 273 2.33 5.20 -18.51
N VAL A 274 1.67 6.32 -18.78
CA VAL A 274 2.10 7.64 -18.31
C VAL A 274 2.11 7.70 -16.78
N SER A 275 1.07 7.17 -16.12
CA SER A 275 1.03 7.13 -14.66
C SER A 275 2.17 6.30 -14.08
N PHE A 276 2.52 5.18 -14.70
CA PHE A 276 3.67 4.37 -14.30
C PHE A 276 4.98 5.15 -14.46
N MET A 277 5.21 5.78 -15.61
CA MET A 277 6.42 6.53 -15.88
C MET A 277 6.62 7.66 -14.88
N ARG A 278 5.55 8.37 -14.50
CA ARG A 278 5.57 9.40 -13.45
C ARG A 278 5.94 8.87 -12.08
N ILE A 279 5.41 7.71 -11.71
CA ILE A 279 5.78 7.04 -10.46
C ILE A 279 7.26 6.69 -10.46
N ALA A 280 7.74 6.11 -11.56
CA ALA A 280 9.11 5.66 -11.66
C ALA A 280 10.11 6.83 -11.73
N GLU A 281 9.75 7.92 -12.40
CA GLU A 281 10.49 9.19 -12.41
C GLU A 281 10.59 9.77 -10.99
N ALA A 282 9.48 9.81 -10.25
CA ALA A 282 9.48 10.25 -8.86
C ALA A 282 10.41 9.38 -7.98
N ALA A 283 10.34 8.05 -8.10
CA ALA A 283 11.22 7.15 -7.37
C ALA A 283 12.72 7.34 -7.67
N CYS A 284 13.08 7.73 -8.89
CA CYS A 284 14.47 7.97 -9.27
C CYS A 284 14.99 9.35 -8.84
N THR A 285 14.13 10.38 -8.83
CA THR A 285 14.47 11.79 -8.58
C THR A 285 14.53 12.15 -7.10
N ILE A 286 13.77 11.44 -6.27
CA ILE A 286 13.71 11.70 -4.83
C ILE A 286 15.00 11.22 -4.15
N PRO A 287 15.52 11.94 -3.14
CA PRO A 287 16.70 11.53 -2.39
C PRO A 287 16.57 10.09 -1.89
N ARG A 288 17.66 9.32 -2.02
CA ARG A 288 17.68 7.89 -1.65
C ARG A 288 17.22 7.66 -0.22
N ASP A 289 17.57 8.55 0.70
CA ASP A 289 17.18 8.47 2.11
C ASP A 289 15.66 8.63 2.31
N GLU A 290 15.00 9.40 1.46
CA GLU A 290 13.55 9.60 1.54
C GLU A 290 12.80 8.44 0.89
N VAL A 291 13.27 7.94 -0.25
CA VAL A 291 12.77 6.71 -0.87
C VAL A 291 12.96 5.52 0.07
N ALA A 292 14.11 5.48 0.75
CA ALA A 292 14.37 4.52 1.81
C ALA A 292 13.26 4.62 2.85
N ARG A 293 12.85 5.79 3.32
CA ARG A 293 11.78 5.92 4.33
C ARG A 293 10.36 5.60 3.83
N TRP A 294 10.14 5.16 2.59
CA TRP A 294 8.80 4.81 2.13
C TRP A 294 8.24 3.57 2.86
N PRO A 295 6.93 3.58 3.16
CA PRO A 295 6.21 2.38 3.61
C PRO A 295 6.33 1.24 2.60
N PHE A 296 6.36 0.01 3.10
CA PHE A 296 6.49 -1.20 2.30
C PHE A 296 5.35 -1.38 1.30
N TYR A 297 4.12 -1.03 1.67
CA TYR A 297 2.99 -1.14 0.75
C TYR A 297 3.18 -0.29 -0.52
N ILE A 298 3.89 0.84 -0.44
CA ILE A 298 4.21 1.67 -1.62
C ILE A 298 5.14 0.88 -2.55
N SER A 299 6.20 0.31 -1.99
CA SER A 299 7.17 -0.51 -2.73
C SER A 299 6.49 -1.73 -3.37
N LEU A 300 5.61 -2.41 -2.63
CA LEU A 300 4.86 -3.55 -3.13
C LEU A 300 3.88 -3.15 -4.26
N LYS A 301 3.11 -2.07 -4.09
CA LYS A 301 2.19 -1.55 -5.12
C LYS A 301 2.93 -1.11 -6.38
N TYR A 302 4.19 -0.67 -6.26
CA TYR A 302 5.08 -0.39 -7.39
C TYR A 302 5.56 -1.67 -8.09
N SER A 303 5.98 -2.71 -7.36
CA SER A 303 6.36 -4.00 -7.96
C SER A 303 5.22 -4.60 -8.79
N PHE A 304 3.99 -4.57 -8.27
CA PHE A 304 2.81 -4.97 -9.04
C PHE A 304 2.56 -4.06 -10.25
N ALA A 305 2.87 -2.77 -10.15
CA ALA A 305 2.80 -1.85 -11.29
C ALA A 305 3.75 -2.27 -12.41
N CYS A 306 4.98 -2.67 -12.08
CA CYS A 306 5.98 -3.09 -13.05
C CYS A 306 5.50 -4.32 -13.82
N ILE A 307 5.03 -5.34 -13.12
CA ILE A 307 4.54 -6.59 -13.72
C ILE A 307 3.35 -6.32 -14.64
N CYS A 308 2.38 -5.53 -14.17
CA CYS A 308 1.22 -5.17 -14.97
C CYS A 308 1.58 -4.32 -16.20
N LEU A 309 2.57 -3.42 -16.11
CA LEU A 309 3.08 -2.66 -17.26
C LEU A 309 3.73 -3.60 -18.28
N ILE A 310 4.63 -4.48 -17.83
CA ILE A 310 5.32 -5.43 -18.71
C ILE A 310 4.30 -6.30 -19.45
N ARG A 311 3.27 -6.79 -18.73
CA ARG A 311 2.16 -7.52 -19.34
C ARG A 311 1.37 -6.66 -20.33
N LEU A 312 1.04 -5.42 -20.00
CA LEU A 312 0.35 -4.49 -20.91
C LEU A 312 1.15 -4.28 -22.22
N LEU A 313 2.47 -4.13 -22.14
CA LEU A 313 3.35 -3.98 -23.31
C LEU A 313 3.38 -5.22 -24.21
N SER A 314 2.89 -6.35 -23.70
CA SER A 314 2.77 -7.64 -24.40
C SER A 314 1.40 -7.87 -25.01
N THR A 315 0.41 -7.01 -24.73
CA THR A 315 -0.94 -7.12 -25.29
C THR A 315 -1.08 -6.23 -26.53
N GLU A 316 -2.14 -6.45 -27.31
CA GLU A 316 -2.46 -5.59 -28.44
C GLU A 316 -2.69 -4.12 -28.04
N ASP A 317 -3.29 -3.87 -26.86
CA ASP A 317 -3.54 -2.51 -26.38
C ASP A 317 -2.24 -1.74 -26.09
N GLY A 318 -1.14 -2.44 -25.79
CA GLY A 318 0.18 -1.85 -25.55
C GLY A 318 1.12 -1.83 -26.75
N ARG A 319 0.66 -2.25 -27.94
CA ARG A 319 1.52 -2.36 -29.14
C ARG A 319 2.10 -1.01 -29.56
N SER A 320 1.35 0.08 -29.40
CA SER A 320 1.76 1.44 -29.73
C SER A 320 2.64 2.09 -28.65
N LEU A 321 2.79 1.45 -27.48
CA LEU A 321 3.57 1.99 -26.37
C LEU A 321 5.05 1.64 -26.53
N ASP A 322 5.91 2.55 -26.07
CA ASP A 322 7.37 2.39 -26.08
C ASP A 322 7.81 1.40 -25.00
N MET A 323 8.11 0.17 -25.44
CA MET A 323 8.58 -0.89 -24.56
C MET A 323 9.99 -0.60 -24.02
N ASN A 324 10.87 0.01 -24.82
CA ASN A 324 12.26 0.22 -24.44
C ASN A 324 12.35 1.30 -23.36
N ALA A 325 11.61 2.40 -23.51
CA ALA A 325 11.54 3.44 -22.48
C ALA A 325 10.98 2.90 -21.17
N ALA A 326 9.90 2.12 -21.20
CA ALA A 326 9.33 1.50 -20.00
C ALA A 326 10.29 0.53 -19.30
N LEU A 327 10.97 -0.34 -20.06
CA LEU A 327 11.94 -1.28 -19.49
C LEU A 327 13.18 -0.58 -18.93
N THR A 328 13.65 0.47 -19.59
CA THR A 328 14.75 1.32 -19.10
C THR A 328 14.36 1.95 -17.77
N GLN A 329 13.16 2.55 -17.69
CA GLN A 329 12.69 3.18 -16.48
C GLN A 329 12.46 2.17 -15.34
N ASN A 330 11.93 0.98 -15.65
CA ASN A 330 11.85 -0.14 -14.69
C ASN A 330 13.24 -0.46 -14.12
N SER A 331 14.23 -0.68 -14.99
CA SER A 331 15.59 -1.03 -14.59
C SER A 331 16.21 0.03 -13.68
N ALA A 332 15.98 1.32 -13.96
CA ALA A 332 16.47 2.43 -13.17
C ALA A 332 15.91 2.37 -11.73
N VAL A 333 14.61 2.12 -11.57
CA VAL A 333 14.00 2.01 -10.24
C VAL A 333 14.46 0.76 -9.50
N PHE A 334 14.65 -0.37 -10.19
CA PHE A 334 15.22 -1.57 -9.56
C PHE A 334 16.62 -1.31 -9.01
N ARG A 335 17.45 -0.59 -9.77
CA ARG A 335 18.78 -0.16 -9.31
C ARG A 335 18.67 0.70 -8.05
N VAL A 336 17.86 1.75 -8.07
CA VAL A 336 17.62 2.61 -6.88
C VAL A 336 17.23 1.78 -5.66
N ALA A 337 16.29 0.87 -5.84
CA ALA A 337 15.78 0.12 -4.73
C ALA A 337 16.81 -0.95 -4.27
N SER A 338 17.69 -1.46 -5.14
CA SER A 338 18.77 -2.39 -4.77
C SER A 338 19.84 -1.72 -3.91
N GLU A 339 20.18 -0.46 -4.21
CA GLU A 339 21.14 0.35 -3.46
C GLU A 339 20.65 0.68 -2.03
N ILE A 340 19.33 0.84 -1.86
CA ILE A 340 18.70 1.21 -0.59
C ILE A 340 18.66 0.04 0.41
N ASN A 341 18.79 -1.21 -0.04
CA ASN A 341 18.56 -2.37 0.80
C ASN A 341 19.87 -3.01 1.29
N VAL A 342 20.06 -2.96 2.61
CA VAL A 342 21.14 -3.66 3.32
C VAL A 342 20.60 -5.03 3.79
N SER A 343 21.01 -6.10 3.12
CA SER A 343 20.81 -7.54 3.44
C SER A 343 19.50 -8.25 3.01
N GLU A 344 19.55 -9.58 3.10
CA GLU A 344 18.84 -10.63 2.35
C GLU A 344 17.31 -10.64 2.43
N ASP A 345 16.62 -9.79 1.66
CA ASP A 345 15.18 -9.93 1.48
C ASP A 345 14.86 -10.98 0.39
N SER A 346 14.60 -12.22 0.82
CA SER A 346 14.31 -13.35 -0.06
C SER A 346 13.08 -13.12 -0.95
N LEU A 347 12.06 -12.41 -0.43
CA LEU A 347 10.87 -12.03 -1.18
C LEU A 347 11.22 -11.14 -2.36
N ARG A 348 12.13 -10.20 -2.14
CA ARG A 348 12.55 -9.26 -3.16
C ARG A 348 13.35 -9.94 -4.27
N ARG A 349 14.28 -10.83 -3.93
CA ARG A 349 14.97 -11.66 -4.94
C ARG A 349 13.96 -12.43 -5.79
N ARG A 350 12.88 -12.96 -5.20
CA ARG A 350 11.81 -13.64 -5.97
C ARG A 350 11.04 -12.69 -6.87
N PHE A 351 10.75 -11.47 -6.41
CA PHE A 351 10.15 -10.44 -7.25
C PHE A 351 11.05 -10.05 -8.43
N ASP A 352 12.35 -9.91 -8.21
CA ASP A 352 13.31 -9.62 -9.30
C ASP A 352 13.33 -10.74 -10.34
N HIS A 353 13.29 -12.01 -9.90
CA HIS A 353 13.13 -13.17 -10.80
C HIS A 353 11.81 -13.14 -11.56
N LEU A 354 10.70 -12.83 -10.89
CA LEU A 354 9.37 -12.75 -11.51
C LEU A 354 9.31 -11.67 -12.59
N ILE A 355 9.98 -10.53 -12.36
CA ILE A 355 10.04 -9.43 -13.31
C ILE A 355 10.94 -9.80 -14.49
N SER A 356 12.12 -10.37 -14.24
CA SER A 356 13.00 -10.88 -15.29
C SER A 356 12.28 -11.90 -16.19
N PHE A 357 11.54 -12.83 -15.58
CA PHE A 357 10.68 -13.77 -16.30
C PHE A 357 9.60 -13.05 -17.12
N SER A 358 8.89 -12.09 -16.50
CA SER A 358 7.82 -11.34 -17.18
C SER A 358 8.33 -10.54 -18.37
N VAL A 359 9.55 -9.96 -18.29
CA VAL A 359 10.17 -9.23 -19.41
C VAL A 359 10.49 -10.18 -20.56
N LYS A 360 11.03 -11.36 -20.28
CA LYS A 360 11.32 -12.38 -21.30
C LYS A 360 10.05 -12.88 -21.98
N ASP A 361 9.02 -13.20 -21.19
CA ASP A 361 7.69 -13.60 -21.69
C ASP A 361 7.07 -12.48 -22.55
N ALA A 362 7.20 -11.22 -22.13
CA ALA A 362 6.69 -10.08 -22.86
C ALA A 362 7.32 -9.91 -24.24
N HIS A 363 8.65 -10.02 -24.32
CA HIS A 363 9.36 -9.99 -25.60
C HIS A 363 8.93 -11.14 -26.51
N ALA A 364 8.82 -12.36 -25.99
CA ALA A 364 8.38 -13.52 -26.77
C ALA A 364 6.97 -13.32 -27.35
N ARG A 365 6.02 -12.84 -26.54
CA ARG A 365 4.64 -12.54 -26.99
C ARG A 365 4.60 -11.43 -28.02
N ARG A 366 5.41 -10.38 -27.86
CA ARG A 366 5.46 -9.27 -28.82
C ARG A 366 6.00 -9.71 -30.17
N LEU A 367 6.99 -10.60 -30.20
CA LEU A 367 7.49 -11.22 -31.43
C LEU A 367 6.42 -12.07 -32.12
N GLN A 368 5.64 -12.86 -31.36
CA GLN A 368 4.51 -13.64 -31.90
C GLN A 368 3.39 -12.75 -32.48
N LEU A 369 3.11 -11.62 -31.83
CA LEU A 369 2.14 -10.63 -32.31
C LEU A 369 2.58 -9.90 -33.60
N SER A 370 3.89 -9.90 -33.89
CA SER A 370 4.49 -9.32 -35.09
C SER A 370 4.67 -10.33 -36.22
N ALA A 371 4.47 -11.63 -35.98
CA ALA A 371 4.50 -12.66 -37.01
C ALA A 371 3.22 -12.62 -37.88
N PRO A 372 3.29 -12.89 -39.19
CA PRO A 372 2.11 -13.03 -40.04
C PRO A 372 1.24 -14.18 -39.52
N ILE A 373 -0.07 -13.94 -39.40
CA ILE A 373 -1.03 -14.95 -38.95
C ILE A 373 -1.22 -15.97 -40.08
N ASP A 374 -0.63 -17.16 -39.96
CA ASP A 374 -1.13 -18.34 -40.66
C ASP A 374 -2.42 -18.78 -39.95
N SER A 375 -3.52 -18.74 -40.69
CA SER A 375 -4.85 -19.11 -40.23
C SER A 375 -4.92 -20.60 -39.88
N ARG A 376 -4.79 -20.93 -38.59
CA ARG A 376 -5.39 -22.14 -38.04
C ARG A 376 -6.12 -21.80 -36.75
N THR A 377 -7.44 -21.80 -36.90
CA THR A 377 -8.43 -21.87 -35.83
C THR A 377 -8.14 -23.06 -34.93
N ASP A 378 -7.92 -22.81 -33.64
CA ASP A 378 -8.19 -23.83 -32.62
C ASP A 378 -9.03 -23.22 -31.50
N GLU A 379 -10.28 -23.64 -31.50
CA GLU A 379 -11.28 -23.46 -30.48
C GLU A 379 -10.91 -24.30 -29.25
N THR A 380 -10.11 -23.75 -28.35
CA THR A 380 -10.16 -24.17 -26.94
C THR A 380 -10.10 -22.92 -26.07
N SER A 381 -11.26 -22.45 -25.63
CA SER A 381 -11.40 -21.34 -24.70
C SER A 381 -10.96 -21.78 -23.30
N VAL A 382 -9.65 -21.96 -23.11
CA VAL A 382 -9.08 -21.94 -21.77
C VAL A 382 -9.22 -20.49 -21.29
N VAL A 383 -10.05 -20.28 -20.27
CA VAL A 383 -10.18 -18.98 -19.61
C VAL A 383 -8.86 -18.69 -18.90
N HIS A 384 -7.87 -18.22 -19.63
CA HIS A 384 -6.75 -17.53 -19.05
C HIS A 384 -7.24 -16.16 -18.63
N SER A 385 -7.20 -15.89 -17.33
CA SER A 385 -7.14 -14.54 -16.78
C SER A 385 -6.18 -13.76 -17.69
N ARG A 386 -6.68 -12.82 -18.50
CA ARG A 386 -5.87 -12.10 -19.50
C ARG A 386 -4.77 -11.24 -18.85
N MET A 387 -4.85 -11.11 -17.54
CA MET A 387 -3.84 -10.50 -16.68
C MET A 387 -3.17 -11.47 -15.70
N GLY A 388 -3.50 -12.76 -15.73
CA GLY A 388 -2.89 -13.82 -14.91
C GLY A 388 -2.82 -13.45 -13.42
N LEU A 389 -3.90 -12.89 -12.89
CA LEU A 389 -4.17 -12.85 -11.45
C LEU A 389 -4.93 -14.10 -11.07
#